data_AF-C3Z6I9-F1
#
_entry.id   AF-C3Z6I9-F1
#
_cell.length_a   1.000
_cell.length_b   1.000
_cell.length_c   1.000
_cell.angle_alpha   90.00
_cell.angle_beta   90.00
_cell.angle_gamma   90.00
#
_symmetry.space_group_name_H-M   'P 1'
#
loop_
_entity.id
_entity.type
_entity.pdbx_description
1 polymer ?
#
loop_
_entity_poly.entity_id
_entity_poly.type
_entity_poly.pdbx_seq_one_letter_code
_entity_poly.pdbx_strand_id
1 'polypeptide(L)'
;MSEKKTQKEVAKERLEKDLARYIYVPQWHLGAPKAAPTNGKVPDIPDFTPKLGDVLSWSDYRDGHTYIVGKDGALIPNPDYSGSGYLTIPFEITQHMTDARRRYEGIDVLFMDLRHDDQFIQENFGDLPEEWKFTWYDGEEELQITFPNGKMQTFLPGEHMKEDIFRWYEGSQKMQSSFSVTYDLKGDDLKRFQEKYQNKDDPNDQYAWLRARPKIPPTWTMEPGGGGGGSDRHHGTFYLNGPAEEAKAAVDAVKEFYEGFQHTTTEPVEYSDEEDEDDDDDDEEGEEEEDDDDDDDEDENERRRKRMKFDFEEGGEGDDDADDDDEDDDGEAEEEEEDGEDEEGV
;
A
#
# COMPACT_ATOMS: atom_id res chain seq x y z
N MET A 1 48.99 18.36 -6.00
CA MET A 1 49.00 16.93 -5.66
C MET A 1 47.54 16.49 -5.59
N SER A 2 47.09 15.62 -6.48
CA SER A 2 45.72 15.08 -6.45
C SER A 2 45.69 13.93 -5.47
N GLU A 3 44.88 14.01 -4.41
CA GLU A 3 44.63 12.89 -3.52
C GLU A 3 43.94 11.77 -4.32
N LYS A 4 44.47 10.54 -4.21
CA LYS A 4 43.84 9.37 -4.80
C LYS A 4 42.70 8.95 -3.89
N LYS A 5 41.45 9.13 -4.34
CA LYS A 5 40.27 8.57 -3.69
C LYS A 5 40.43 7.05 -3.54
N THR A 6 40.01 6.52 -2.41
CA THR A 6 39.97 5.09 -2.14
C THR A 6 38.89 4.42 -3.00
N GLN A 7 39.01 3.12 -3.27
CA GLN A 7 37.97 2.37 -4.00
C GLN A 7 36.60 2.44 -3.31
N LYS A 8 36.58 2.52 -1.97
CA LYS A 8 35.36 2.70 -1.18
C LYS A 8 34.71 4.07 -1.43
N GLU A 9 35.50 5.14 -1.48
CA GLU A 9 34.99 6.48 -1.80
C GLU A 9 34.50 6.58 -3.25
N VAL A 10 35.18 5.93 -4.20
CA VAL A 10 34.74 5.88 -5.60
C VAL A 10 33.42 5.08 -5.74
N ALA A 11 33.27 3.99 -5.00
CA ALA A 11 32.02 3.21 -4.98
C ALA A 11 30.87 4.02 -4.36
N LYS A 12 31.12 4.70 -3.23
CA LYS A 12 30.15 5.58 -2.57
C LYS A 12 29.72 6.74 -3.47
N GLU A 13 30.66 7.41 -4.12
CA GLU A 13 30.37 8.54 -5.02
C GLU A 13 29.66 8.10 -6.31
N ARG A 14 29.87 6.86 -6.78
CA ARG A 14 29.06 6.27 -7.85
C ARG A 14 27.63 6.02 -7.36
N LEU A 15 27.49 5.43 -6.18
CA LEU A 15 26.22 5.19 -5.54
C LEU A 15 25.39 6.47 -5.41
N GLU A 16 25.96 7.52 -4.84
CA GLU A 16 25.28 8.81 -4.64
C GLU A 16 24.90 9.49 -5.97
N LYS A 17 25.60 9.21 -7.07
CA LYS A 17 25.26 9.73 -8.41
C LYS A 17 24.08 9.01 -9.04
N ASP A 18 23.83 7.79 -8.61
CA ASP A 18 22.79 6.91 -9.10
C ASP A 18 21.54 6.93 -8.21
N LEU A 19 21.51 7.69 -7.10
CA LEU A 19 20.31 7.93 -6.30
C LEU A 19 19.38 8.99 -6.91
N ALA A 20 18.08 8.72 -6.85
CA ALA A 20 17.04 9.63 -7.28
C ALA A 20 17.09 10.86 -6.37
N ARG A 21 16.70 11.99 -6.95
CA ARG A 21 16.68 13.25 -6.23
C ARG A 21 15.23 13.70 -6.13
N TYR A 22 14.82 14.03 -4.91
CA TYR A 22 13.58 14.76 -4.68
C TYR A 22 13.88 16.26 -4.74
N ILE A 23 13.21 16.95 -5.66
CA ILE A 23 13.48 18.35 -5.94
C ILE A 23 12.19 19.10 -5.81
N TYR A 24 12.12 19.86 -4.73
CA TYR A 24 11.10 20.88 -4.60
C TYR A 24 11.41 21.99 -5.60
N VAL A 25 10.49 22.19 -6.53
CA VAL A 25 10.48 23.31 -7.46
C VAL A 25 9.55 24.34 -6.84
N PRO A 26 10.07 25.27 -6.01
CA PRO A 26 9.22 26.28 -5.38
C PRO A 26 8.39 26.96 -6.46
N GLN A 27 7.15 27.34 -6.14
CA GLN A 27 6.41 28.26 -6.98
C GLN A 27 7.23 29.56 -7.10
N TRP A 28 8.04 29.65 -8.16
CA TRP A 28 8.71 30.88 -8.52
C TRP A 28 7.63 31.94 -8.58
N HIS A 29 7.92 33.13 -8.06
CA HIS A 29 7.02 34.27 -7.78
C HIS A 29 6.31 34.88 -9.03
N LEU A 30 5.80 34.03 -9.91
CA LEU A 30 4.99 34.30 -11.08
C LEU A 30 3.60 33.87 -10.67
N GLY A 31 2.79 34.83 -10.21
CA GLY A 31 1.52 34.61 -9.52
C GLY A 31 0.75 33.38 -10.03
N ALA A 32 0.50 32.44 -9.11
CA ALA A 32 -0.25 31.20 -9.29
C ALA A 32 -0.20 30.62 -10.71
N PRO A 33 0.66 29.62 -11.01
CA PRO A 33 0.47 28.84 -12.22
C PRO A 33 -0.88 28.13 -12.09
N LYS A 34 -1.92 28.70 -12.72
CA LYS A 34 -3.25 28.08 -12.86
C LYS A 34 -3.22 26.77 -13.67
N ALA A 35 -2.06 26.33 -14.12
CA ALA A 35 -1.90 25.08 -14.85
C ALA A 35 -0.49 24.53 -14.61
N ALA A 36 -0.42 23.23 -14.33
CA ALA A 36 0.78 22.41 -14.48
C ALA A 36 1.46 22.66 -15.84
N PRO A 37 2.78 22.38 -15.98
CA PRO A 37 3.47 22.52 -17.27
C PRO A 37 2.74 21.74 -18.38
N THR A 38 1.98 22.45 -19.22
CA THR A 38 1.08 21.88 -20.24
C THR A 38 1.81 21.21 -21.41
N ASN A 39 3.15 21.30 -21.45
CA ASN A 39 3.96 20.82 -22.56
C ASN A 39 4.76 19.55 -22.25
N GLY A 40 4.57 18.92 -21.09
CA GLY A 40 5.13 17.59 -20.77
C GLY A 40 6.66 17.50 -20.71
N LYS A 41 7.38 18.62 -20.55
CA LYS A 41 8.85 18.67 -20.47
C LYS A 41 9.32 19.37 -19.21
N VAL A 42 10.46 18.93 -18.68
CA VAL A 42 11.10 19.52 -17.50
C VAL A 42 11.45 21.00 -17.78
N PRO A 43 11.08 21.95 -16.90
CA PRO A 43 11.53 23.33 -17.03
C PRO A 43 13.06 23.43 -16.89
N ASP A 44 13.66 24.45 -17.50
CA ASP A 44 15.09 24.72 -17.34
C ASP A 44 15.34 25.21 -15.90
N ILE A 45 15.84 24.32 -15.04
CA ILE A 45 16.18 24.63 -13.65
C ILE A 45 17.69 24.91 -13.62
N PRO A 46 18.13 26.13 -13.24
CA PRO A 46 19.54 26.47 -13.17
C PRO A 46 20.33 25.44 -12.34
N ASP A 47 21.48 25.02 -12.88
CA ASP A 47 22.41 24.08 -12.24
C ASP A 47 21.83 22.67 -11.97
N PHE A 48 20.68 22.35 -12.56
CA PHE A 48 20.07 21.03 -12.46
C PHE A 48 19.81 20.43 -13.84
N THR A 49 20.51 19.33 -14.14
CA THR A 49 20.14 18.46 -15.27
C THR A 49 19.28 17.32 -14.73
N PRO A 50 17.99 17.26 -15.09
CA PRO A 50 17.10 16.15 -14.73
C PRO A 50 17.60 14.84 -15.30
N LYS A 51 17.51 13.79 -14.49
CA LYS A 51 17.78 12.41 -14.89
C LYS A 51 16.51 11.59 -14.77
N LEU A 52 16.44 10.51 -15.53
CA LEU A 52 15.39 9.49 -15.40
C LEU A 52 15.19 9.09 -13.93
N GLY A 53 13.95 9.11 -13.48
CA GLY A 53 13.53 8.80 -12.11
C GLY A 53 13.78 9.91 -11.08
N ASP A 54 14.30 11.08 -11.48
CA ASP A 54 14.28 12.22 -10.55
C ASP A 54 12.81 12.66 -10.31
N VAL A 55 12.53 13.09 -9.08
CA VAL A 55 11.19 13.47 -8.61
C VAL A 55 11.14 14.99 -8.48
N LEU A 56 10.17 15.61 -9.14
CA LEU A 56 9.98 17.05 -9.19
C LEU A 56 8.63 17.39 -8.55
N SER A 57 8.63 18.09 -7.43
CA SER A 57 7.40 18.47 -6.73
C SER A 57 7.15 19.97 -6.80
N TRP A 58 5.91 20.34 -7.14
CA TRP A 58 5.41 21.72 -7.09
C TRP A 58 4.45 21.96 -5.92
N SER A 59 4.24 20.94 -5.08
CA SER A 59 3.44 21.05 -3.86
C SER A 59 4.36 21.03 -2.65
N ASP A 60 4.06 21.86 -1.66
CA ASP A 60 4.62 21.76 -0.30
C ASP A 60 3.78 20.85 0.61
N TYR A 61 2.62 20.42 0.12
CA TYR A 61 1.69 19.53 0.81
C TYR A 61 1.39 18.29 -0.03
N ARG A 62 1.88 17.12 0.42
CA ARG A 62 1.74 15.82 -0.24
C ARG A 62 2.31 15.80 -1.68
N ASP A 63 2.28 14.65 -2.34
CA ASP A 63 2.83 14.43 -3.68
C ASP A 63 1.77 14.55 -4.80
N GLY A 64 0.65 15.23 -4.55
CA GLY A 64 -0.44 15.41 -5.53
C GLY A 64 -0.08 16.31 -6.72
N HIS A 65 0.99 17.11 -6.63
CA HIS A 65 1.56 17.88 -7.76
C HIS A 65 3.02 17.51 -8.01
N THR A 66 3.30 16.22 -7.92
CA THR A 66 4.62 15.64 -8.17
C THR A 66 4.67 14.99 -9.56
N TYR A 67 5.81 15.18 -10.24
CA TYR A 67 6.13 14.57 -11.53
C TYR A 67 7.42 13.79 -11.43
N ILE A 68 7.49 12.70 -12.17
CA ILE A 68 8.67 11.85 -12.25
C ILE A 68 9.28 12.04 -13.65
N VAL A 69 10.58 12.28 -13.70
CA VAL A 69 11.29 12.45 -14.96
C VAL A 69 11.38 11.10 -15.66
N GLY A 70 10.65 10.93 -16.74
CA GLY A 70 10.68 9.77 -17.61
C GLY A 70 11.85 9.79 -18.59
N LYS A 71 11.82 8.83 -19.52
CA LYS A 71 12.77 8.74 -20.62
C LYS A 71 12.73 10.01 -21.47
N ASP A 72 13.88 10.43 -21.98
CA ASP A 72 14.03 11.63 -22.82
C ASP A 72 13.56 12.94 -22.16
N GLY A 73 13.45 12.95 -20.82
CA GLY A 73 13.04 14.12 -20.05
C GLY A 73 11.53 14.40 -20.06
N ALA A 74 10.71 13.40 -20.41
CA ALA A 74 9.27 13.48 -20.25
C ALA A 74 8.88 13.66 -18.78
N LEU A 75 7.80 14.38 -18.50
CA LEU A 75 7.23 14.47 -17.16
C LEU A 75 6.05 13.52 -17.04
N ILE A 76 6.19 12.50 -16.21
CA ILE A 76 5.13 11.53 -15.91
C ILE A 76 4.45 12.01 -14.61
N PRO A 77 3.14 12.28 -14.61
CA PRO A 77 2.44 12.65 -13.37
C PRO A 77 2.50 11.49 -12.36
N ASN A 78 2.57 11.80 -11.07
CA ASN A 78 2.41 10.80 -10.01
C ASN A 78 1.02 10.14 -10.15
N PRO A 79 0.93 8.82 -10.37
CA PRO A 79 -0.35 8.16 -10.54
C PRO A 79 -1.14 8.03 -9.22
N ASP A 80 -0.46 8.13 -8.07
CA ASP A 80 -1.03 8.06 -6.71
C ASP A 80 -2.11 6.96 -6.54
N TYR A 81 -1.67 5.71 -6.39
CA TYR A 81 -2.59 4.57 -6.23
C TYR A 81 -3.42 4.63 -4.94
N SER A 82 -3.05 5.48 -4.00
CA SER A 82 -3.75 5.62 -2.72
C SER A 82 -4.95 6.58 -2.76
N GLY A 83 -5.01 7.46 -3.77
CA GLY A 83 -5.90 8.63 -3.79
C GLY A 83 -5.64 9.65 -2.67
N SER A 84 -4.59 9.45 -1.87
CA SER A 84 -4.24 10.22 -0.69
C SER A 84 -3.01 11.10 -0.91
N GLY A 85 -2.56 11.29 -2.14
CA GLY A 85 -1.42 12.13 -2.50
C GLY A 85 -0.07 11.55 -2.10
N TYR A 86 0.08 10.22 -2.04
CA TYR A 86 1.37 9.60 -1.76
C TYR A 86 2.17 9.41 -3.04
N LEU A 87 3.51 9.44 -2.92
CA LEU A 87 4.38 9.23 -4.07
C LEU A 87 4.34 7.76 -4.51
N THR A 88 3.98 7.56 -5.79
CA THR A 88 4.01 6.27 -6.46
C THR A 88 4.99 6.31 -7.62
N ILE A 89 5.91 5.35 -7.72
CA ILE A 89 6.82 5.22 -8.86
C ILE A 89 6.28 4.15 -9.81
N PRO A 90 5.77 4.53 -11.00
CA PRO A 90 5.13 3.59 -11.90
C PRO A 90 6.15 2.73 -12.65
N PHE A 91 5.67 1.59 -13.18
CA PHE A 91 6.49 0.65 -13.96
C PHE A 91 7.20 1.30 -15.15
N GLU A 92 6.58 2.32 -15.76
CA GLU A 92 7.17 3.04 -16.89
C GLU A 92 8.55 3.66 -16.54
N ILE A 93 8.77 3.96 -15.25
CA ILE A 93 10.03 4.49 -14.72
C ILE A 93 10.97 3.37 -14.29
N THR A 94 10.49 2.45 -13.45
CA THR A 94 11.32 1.39 -12.84
C THR A 94 11.79 0.36 -13.85
N GLN A 95 11.09 0.19 -14.98
CA GLN A 95 11.51 -0.74 -16.03
C GLN A 95 12.92 -0.45 -16.57
N HIS A 96 13.42 0.76 -16.37
CA HIS A 96 14.73 1.22 -16.80
C HIS A 96 15.81 1.14 -15.72
N MET A 97 15.51 0.52 -14.58
CA MET A 97 16.37 0.39 -13.41
C MET A 97 16.69 -1.09 -13.15
N THR A 98 17.84 -1.36 -12.53
CA THR A 98 18.20 -2.71 -12.07
C THR A 98 17.83 -2.93 -10.61
N ASP A 99 17.84 -1.86 -9.81
CA ASP A 99 17.54 -1.87 -8.38
C ASP A 99 16.76 -0.59 -8.06
N ALA A 100 15.45 -0.64 -8.31
CA ALA A 100 14.58 0.52 -8.18
C ALA A 100 14.44 0.95 -6.71
N ARG A 101 14.34 0.00 -5.77
CA ARG A 101 14.22 0.32 -4.34
C ARG A 101 15.39 1.15 -3.86
N ARG A 102 16.62 0.72 -4.17
CA ARG A 102 17.82 1.48 -3.82
C ARG A 102 17.91 2.81 -4.54
N ARG A 103 17.48 2.90 -5.80
CA ARG A 103 17.47 4.16 -6.55
C ARG A 103 16.69 5.24 -5.80
N TYR A 104 15.59 4.91 -5.13
CA TYR A 104 14.79 5.87 -4.37
C TYR A 104 15.08 5.89 -2.86
N GLU A 105 16.19 5.27 -2.43
CA GLU A 105 16.61 5.31 -1.02
C GLU A 105 16.74 6.77 -0.53
N GLY A 106 16.00 7.10 0.54
CA GLY A 106 15.93 8.44 1.11
C GLY A 106 14.85 9.36 0.53
N ILE A 107 14.00 8.85 -0.36
CA ILE A 107 12.75 9.49 -0.78
C ILE A 107 11.59 8.67 -0.20
N ASP A 108 10.61 9.36 0.38
CA ASP A 108 9.40 8.73 0.91
C ASP A 108 8.49 8.30 -0.26
N VAL A 109 8.64 7.05 -0.68
CA VAL A 109 7.88 6.43 -1.77
C VAL A 109 6.96 5.38 -1.17
N LEU A 110 5.64 5.56 -1.30
CA LEU A 110 4.68 4.61 -0.72
C LEU A 110 4.53 3.35 -1.59
N PHE A 111 4.42 3.55 -2.91
CA PHE A 111 4.23 2.46 -3.88
C PHE A 111 5.29 2.50 -4.98
N MET A 112 5.81 1.34 -5.37
CA MET A 112 6.76 1.22 -6.46
C MET A 112 6.49 -0.04 -7.26
N ASP A 113 6.12 0.11 -8.53
CA ASP A 113 6.01 -1.05 -9.42
C ASP A 113 7.41 -1.54 -9.80
N LEU A 114 7.64 -2.84 -9.74
CA LEU A 114 8.95 -3.44 -9.96
C LEU A 114 8.94 -4.36 -11.19
N ARG A 115 10.11 -4.51 -11.80
CA ARG A 115 10.35 -5.59 -12.76
C ARG A 115 10.52 -6.91 -12.02
N HIS A 116 10.08 -8.00 -12.66
CA HIS A 116 10.28 -9.36 -12.16
C HIS A 116 11.76 -9.70 -11.86
N ASP A 117 12.69 -9.06 -12.57
CA ASP A 117 14.14 -9.23 -12.43
C ASP A 117 14.84 -8.04 -11.74
N ASP A 118 14.07 -7.19 -11.03
CA ASP A 118 14.67 -6.18 -10.15
C ASP A 118 15.52 -6.85 -9.07
N GLN A 119 16.68 -6.27 -8.78
CA GLN A 119 17.65 -6.80 -7.83
C GLN A 119 17.03 -7.02 -6.44
N PHE A 120 16.12 -6.14 -6.01
CA PHE A 120 15.40 -6.32 -4.75
C PHE A 120 14.58 -7.62 -4.74
N ILE A 121 13.85 -7.90 -5.83
CA ILE A 121 13.06 -9.14 -5.95
C ILE A 121 13.99 -10.35 -5.95
N GLN A 122 15.05 -10.32 -6.75
CA GLN A 122 16.00 -11.44 -6.86
C GLN A 122 16.67 -11.77 -5.52
N GLU A 123 17.04 -10.75 -4.74
CA GLU A 123 17.71 -10.95 -3.45
C GLU A 123 16.78 -11.49 -2.36
N ASN A 124 15.50 -11.11 -2.37
CA ASN A 124 14.56 -11.45 -1.30
C ASN A 124 13.65 -12.64 -1.62
N PHE A 125 13.29 -12.82 -2.90
CA PHE A 125 12.31 -13.81 -3.36
C PHE A 125 12.83 -14.71 -4.48
N GLY A 126 14.03 -14.44 -5.02
CA GLY A 126 14.62 -15.23 -6.11
C GLY A 126 14.00 -14.95 -7.48
N ASP A 127 14.25 -15.85 -8.44
CA ASP A 127 13.73 -15.67 -9.81
C ASP A 127 12.21 -15.92 -9.87
N LEU A 128 11.43 -14.88 -10.19
CA LEU A 128 9.98 -14.96 -10.37
C LEU A 128 9.57 -14.79 -11.84
N PRO A 129 8.38 -15.27 -12.26
CA PRO A 129 7.93 -15.17 -13.65
C PRO A 129 7.71 -13.72 -14.12
N GLU A 130 8.01 -13.46 -15.40
CA GLU A 130 7.89 -12.14 -16.03
C GLU A 130 6.43 -11.70 -16.19
N GLU A 131 5.51 -12.64 -16.37
CA GLU A 131 4.09 -12.37 -16.55
C GLU A 131 3.36 -11.90 -15.28
N TRP A 132 4.01 -11.96 -14.12
CA TRP A 132 3.46 -11.45 -12.85
C TRP A 132 3.75 -9.96 -12.71
N LYS A 133 2.85 -9.23 -12.04
CA LYS A 133 3.05 -7.81 -11.74
C LYS A 133 3.44 -7.65 -10.28
N PHE A 134 4.45 -6.82 -10.03
CA PHE A 134 5.06 -6.66 -8.73
C PHE A 134 4.96 -5.20 -8.29
N THR A 135 4.45 -4.97 -7.09
CA THR A 135 4.38 -3.64 -6.48
C THR A 135 4.92 -3.72 -5.06
N TRP A 136 5.96 -2.96 -4.77
CA TRP A 136 6.45 -2.75 -3.41
C TRP A 136 5.60 -1.71 -2.71
N TYR A 137 5.08 -2.05 -1.53
CA TYR A 137 4.39 -1.13 -0.64
C TYR A 137 5.26 -0.88 0.59
N ASP A 138 5.81 0.33 0.69
CA ASP A 138 6.79 0.69 1.74
C ASP A 138 6.14 0.89 3.11
N GLY A 139 4.83 1.17 3.15
CA GLY A 139 4.10 1.43 4.41
C GLY A 139 4.11 0.24 5.37
N GLU A 140 4.07 -0.99 4.84
CA GLU A 140 4.14 -2.24 5.61
C GLU A 140 5.34 -3.12 5.19
N GLU A 141 6.27 -2.54 4.41
CA GLU A 141 7.44 -3.23 3.85
C GLU A 141 7.09 -4.57 3.16
N GLU A 142 6.12 -4.55 2.25
CA GLU A 142 5.56 -5.75 1.64
C GLU A 142 5.60 -5.75 0.11
N LEU A 143 5.77 -6.95 -0.48
CA LEU A 143 5.68 -7.15 -1.92
C LEU A 143 4.29 -7.65 -2.30
N GLN A 144 3.54 -6.84 -3.03
CA GLN A 144 2.27 -7.22 -3.63
C GLN A 144 2.52 -7.82 -5.01
N ILE A 145 1.95 -9.00 -5.26
CA ILE A 145 2.05 -9.69 -6.54
C ILE A 145 0.64 -9.87 -7.11
N THR A 146 0.39 -9.30 -8.28
CA THR A 146 -0.80 -9.62 -9.08
C THR A 146 -0.47 -10.72 -10.08
N PHE A 147 -1.21 -11.82 -9.99
CA PHE A 147 -0.97 -13.02 -10.77
C PHE A 147 -1.81 -13.05 -12.07
N PRO A 148 -1.50 -13.95 -13.02
CA PRO A 148 -2.21 -14.02 -14.30
C PRO A 148 -3.69 -14.39 -14.19
N ASN A 149 -4.13 -14.97 -13.07
CA ASN A 149 -5.55 -15.24 -12.77
C ASN A 149 -6.26 -14.02 -12.13
N GLY A 150 -5.69 -12.82 -12.21
CA GLY A 150 -6.27 -11.60 -11.68
C GLY A 150 -6.14 -11.43 -10.16
N LYS A 151 -5.85 -12.52 -9.42
CA LYS A 151 -5.71 -12.46 -7.95
C LYS A 151 -4.44 -11.72 -7.55
N MET A 152 -4.50 -11.06 -6.40
CA MET A 152 -3.36 -10.39 -5.77
C MET A 152 -3.05 -11.03 -4.42
N GLN A 153 -1.77 -11.11 -4.07
CA GLN A 153 -1.33 -11.49 -2.73
C GLN A 153 -0.10 -10.70 -2.29
N THR A 154 -0.04 -10.44 -1.00
CA THR A 154 1.08 -9.80 -0.32
C THR A 154 2.06 -10.82 0.26
N PHE A 155 3.35 -10.54 0.12
CA PHE A 155 4.45 -11.34 0.67
C PHE A 155 5.48 -10.46 1.37
N LEU A 156 5.87 -10.86 2.58
CA LEU A 156 6.88 -10.17 3.39
C LEU A 156 8.30 -10.69 3.09
N PRO A 157 9.28 -9.81 2.80
CA PRO A 157 10.68 -10.20 2.67
C PRO A 157 11.22 -10.90 3.92
N GLY A 158 11.98 -11.97 3.74
CA GLY A 158 12.58 -12.73 4.84
C GLY A 158 11.63 -13.67 5.59
N GLU A 159 10.31 -13.48 5.47
CA GLU A 159 9.31 -14.42 5.99
C GLU A 159 8.83 -15.40 4.92
N HIS A 160 8.63 -14.91 3.69
CA HIS A 160 8.18 -15.72 2.56
C HIS A 160 9.33 -16.02 1.63
N MET A 161 9.46 -17.27 1.22
CA MET A 161 10.41 -17.71 0.20
C MET A 161 9.71 -17.86 -1.15
N LYS A 162 10.51 -18.00 -2.22
CA LYS A 162 10.03 -18.32 -3.57
C LYS A 162 8.99 -19.44 -3.56
N GLU A 163 9.28 -20.53 -2.86
CA GLU A 163 8.44 -21.72 -2.82
C GLU A 163 7.06 -21.43 -2.22
N ASP A 164 6.96 -20.49 -1.27
CA ASP A 164 5.68 -20.10 -0.67
C ASP A 164 4.82 -19.34 -1.68
N ILE A 165 5.42 -18.42 -2.44
CA ILE A 165 4.73 -17.67 -3.51
C ILE A 165 4.18 -18.62 -4.58
N PHE A 166 5.00 -19.57 -5.03
CA PHE A 166 4.56 -20.56 -6.03
C PHE A 166 3.46 -21.46 -5.50
N ARG A 167 3.56 -21.93 -4.24
CA ARG A 167 2.50 -22.74 -3.61
C ARG A 167 1.21 -21.96 -3.49
N TRP A 168 1.28 -20.71 -3.06
CA TRP A 168 0.11 -19.84 -2.99
C TRP A 168 -0.55 -19.72 -4.36
N TYR A 169 0.23 -19.40 -5.41
CA TYR A 169 -0.29 -19.27 -6.76
C TYR A 169 -0.94 -20.58 -7.26
N GLU A 170 -0.28 -21.73 -7.09
CA GLU A 170 -0.85 -23.04 -7.44
C GLU A 170 -2.13 -23.35 -6.67
N GLY A 171 -2.20 -22.98 -5.38
CA GLY A 171 -3.39 -23.12 -4.55
C GLY A 171 -4.54 -22.23 -5.03
N SER A 172 -4.23 -21.01 -5.47
CA SER A 172 -5.21 -20.03 -5.93
C SER A 172 -5.98 -20.44 -7.20
N GLN A 173 -5.51 -21.48 -7.91
CA GLN A 173 -6.11 -22.05 -9.13
C GLN A 173 -7.11 -23.19 -8.85
N LYS A 174 -7.30 -23.57 -7.58
CA LYS A 174 -8.12 -24.71 -7.17
C LYS A 174 -9.51 -24.25 -6.72
N MET A 175 -10.38 -25.21 -6.42
CA MET A 175 -11.62 -24.92 -5.68
C MET A 175 -11.25 -24.22 -4.37
N GLN A 176 -11.83 -23.06 -4.11
CA GLN A 176 -11.53 -22.29 -2.91
C GLN A 176 -12.52 -22.61 -1.81
N SER A 177 -12.13 -22.27 -0.59
CA SER A 177 -13.01 -22.22 0.56
C SER A 177 -12.67 -21.00 1.41
N SER A 178 -13.71 -20.45 2.03
CA SER A 178 -13.59 -19.32 2.94
C SER A 178 -14.21 -19.63 4.29
N PHE A 179 -13.65 -19.04 5.34
CA PHE A 179 -14.28 -18.97 6.66
C PHE A 179 -13.83 -17.70 7.38
N SER A 180 -14.57 -17.30 8.41
CA SER A 180 -14.16 -16.19 9.27
C SER A 180 -13.86 -16.65 10.68
N VAL A 181 -12.99 -15.90 11.35
CA VAL A 181 -12.77 -16.00 12.79
C VAL A 181 -12.99 -14.65 13.43
N THR A 182 -13.86 -14.61 14.44
CA THR A 182 -14.07 -13.44 15.29
C THR A 182 -13.53 -13.75 16.69
N TYR A 183 -12.76 -12.84 17.26
CA TYR A 183 -12.22 -12.97 18.62
C TYR A 183 -12.54 -11.73 19.46
N ASP A 184 -12.61 -11.89 20.77
CA ASP A 184 -12.88 -10.80 21.72
C ASP A 184 -12.06 -11.03 23.00
N LEU A 185 -10.93 -10.35 23.12
CA LEU A 185 -10.02 -10.41 24.26
C LEU A 185 -10.35 -9.26 25.21
N LYS A 186 -10.62 -9.57 26.49
CA LYS A 186 -10.96 -8.57 27.52
C LYS A 186 -10.26 -8.86 28.84
N GLY A 187 -9.85 -7.80 29.54
CA GLY A 187 -9.30 -7.89 30.89
C GLY A 187 -8.14 -8.89 30.98
N ASP A 188 -8.30 -9.91 31.82
CA ASP A 188 -7.25 -10.92 32.06
C ASP A 188 -6.94 -11.78 30.83
N ASP A 189 -7.90 -11.99 29.91
CA ASP A 189 -7.64 -12.74 28.68
C ASP A 189 -6.74 -11.95 27.72
N LEU A 190 -6.92 -10.62 27.63
CA LEU A 190 -6.03 -9.76 26.85
C LEU A 190 -4.61 -9.79 27.41
N LYS A 191 -4.44 -9.65 28.73
CA LYS A 191 -3.12 -9.72 29.38
C LYS A 191 -2.43 -11.07 29.13
N ARG A 192 -3.16 -12.18 29.31
CA ARG A 192 -2.66 -13.53 29.03
C ARG A 192 -2.26 -13.71 27.56
N PHE A 193 -3.01 -13.10 26.64
CA PHE A 193 -2.70 -13.15 25.21
C PHE A 193 -1.42 -12.37 24.90
N GLN A 194 -1.31 -11.14 25.43
CA GLN A 194 -0.11 -10.31 25.33
C GLN A 194 1.13 -11.03 25.85
N GLU A 195 1.05 -11.65 27.04
CA GLU A 195 2.15 -12.43 27.61
C GLU A 195 2.51 -13.67 26.76
N LYS A 196 1.50 -14.37 26.19
CA LYS A 196 1.71 -15.55 25.35
C LYS A 196 2.49 -15.22 24.07
N TYR A 197 2.23 -14.05 23.48
CA TYR A 197 2.76 -13.64 22.18
C TYR A 197 3.72 -12.45 22.22
N GLN A 198 4.18 -12.06 23.41
CA GLN A 198 5.24 -11.06 23.55
C GLN A 198 6.52 -11.56 22.87
N ASN A 199 7.19 -10.68 22.13
CA ASN A 199 8.49 -10.98 21.58
C ASN A 199 9.50 -11.12 22.73
N LYS A 200 10.02 -12.33 22.94
CA LYS A 200 10.99 -12.60 24.00
C LYS A 200 12.39 -12.12 23.65
N ASP A 201 12.66 -11.94 22.36
CA ASP A 201 13.96 -11.51 21.85
C ASP A 201 14.06 -9.98 21.83
N ASP A 202 12.92 -9.28 21.76
CA ASP A 202 12.83 -7.82 21.95
C ASP A 202 11.78 -7.45 23.01
N PRO A 203 12.17 -7.32 24.29
CA PRO A 203 11.24 -6.98 25.35
C PRO A 203 10.69 -5.54 25.25
N ASN A 204 11.26 -4.68 24.41
CA ASN A 204 10.76 -3.32 24.20
C ASN A 204 9.60 -3.28 23.19
N ASP A 205 9.41 -4.35 22.43
CA ASP A 205 8.32 -4.46 21.48
C ASP A 205 7.03 -4.90 22.17
N GLN A 206 6.41 -3.95 22.86
CA GLN A 206 5.14 -4.12 23.56
C GLN A 206 3.96 -4.42 22.60
N TYR A 207 4.17 -4.32 21.29
CA TYR A 207 3.16 -4.52 20.25
C TYR A 207 3.34 -5.81 19.45
N ALA A 208 4.34 -6.64 19.77
CA ALA A 208 4.58 -7.91 19.10
C ALA A 208 3.33 -8.81 19.01
N TRP A 209 2.51 -8.80 20.06
CA TRP A 209 1.27 -9.59 20.12
C TRP A 209 0.23 -9.14 19.07
N LEU A 210 0.26 -7.89 18.60
CA LEU A 210 -0.60 -7.41 17.52
C LEU A 210 -0.22 -8.01 16.16
N ARG A 211 1.01 -8.50 16.01
CA ARG A 211 1.50 -9.16 14.80
C ARG A 211 1.44 -10.69 14.88
N ALA A 212 1.05 -11.24 16.03
CA ALA A 212 0.92 -12.69 16.19
C ALA A 212 -0.20 -13.25 15.30
N ARG A 213 0.13 -14.23 14.45
CA ARG A 213 -0.79 -14.89 13.51
C ARG A 213 -0.87 -16.41 13.73
N PRO A 214 -2.00 -17.06 13.43
CA PRO A 214 -2.08 -18.52 13.35
C PRO A 214 -1.15 -19.04 12.24
N LYS A 215 -0.58 -20.24 12.44
CA LYS A 215 0.28 -20.91 11.45
C LYS A 215 -0.58 -21.66 10.43
N ILE A 216 -1.28 -20.93 9.58
CA ILE A 216 -2.11 -21.49 8.51
C ILE A 216 -1.24 -22.02 7.35
N PRO A 217 -1.77 -22.90 6.49
CA PRO A 217 -1.04 -23.32 5.29
C PRO A 217 -0.65 -22.11 4.41
N PRO A 218 0.52 -22.12 3.76
CA PRO A 218 1.01 -20.98 2.96
C PRO A 218 0.17 -20.68 1.71
N THR A 219 -0.76 -21.58 1.37
CA THR A 219 -1.75 -21.43 0.30
C THR A 219 -2.98 -20.63 0.73
N TRP A 220 -3.11 -20.33 2.03
CA TRP A 220 -4.23 -19.58 2.60
C TRP A 220 -3.82 -18.14 2.86
N THR A 221 -4.73 -17.23 2.51
CA THR A 221 -4.66 -15.82 2.84
C THR A 221 -5.52 -15.54 4.07
N MET A 222 -5.10 -14.58 4.88
CA MET A 222 -5.87 -14.08 6.01
C MET A 222 -5.97 -12.56 5.91
N GLU A 223 -7.18 -12.07 5.71
CA GLU A 223 -7.49 -10.67 5.48
C GLU A 223 -8.12 -10.07 6.73
N PRO A 224 -7.73 -8.84 7.12
CA PRO A 224 -8.38 -8.15 8.21
C PRO A 224 -9.82 -7.80 7.82
N GLY A 225 -10.76 -8.10 8.71
CA GLY A 225 -12.12 -7.56 8.68
C GLY A 225 -12.25 -6.37 9.64
N GLY A 226 -13.43 -6.22 10.24
CA GLY A 226 -13.65 -5.20 11.27
C GLY A 226 -12.94 -5.54 12.58
N GLY A 227 -12.40 -4.54 13.25
CA GLY A 227 -11.78 -4.69 14.56
C GLY A 227 -11.68 -3.37 15.31
N GLY A 228 -11.28 -3.47 16.58
CA GLY A 228 -11.08 -2.31 17.42
C GLY A 228 -10.56 -2.70 18.79
N GLY A 229 -10.12 -1.70 19.54
CA GLY A 229 -9.56 -1.94 20.87
C GLY A 229 -9.53 -0.70 21.73
N GLY A 230 -9.12 -0.93 22.97
CA GLY A 230 -8.84 0.08 23.98
C GLY A 230 -7.81 -0.49 24.95
N SER A 231 -7.63 0.18 26.09
CA SER A 231 -6.64 -0.22 27.09
C SER A 231 -6.87 -1.60 27.70
N ASP A 232 -8.11 -2.08 27.76
CA ASP A 232 -8.49 -3.35 28.41
C ASP A 232 -9.26 -4.33 27.51
N ARG A 233 -9.39 -4.02 26.22
CA ARG A 233 -10.13 -4.83 25.24
C ARG A 233 -9.47 -4.79 23.87
N HIS A 234 -9.45 -5.93 23.19
CA HIS A 234 -9.14 -6.01 21.77
C HIS A 234 -10.04 -7.03 21.10
N HIS A 235 -10.64 -6.68 19.97
CA HIS A 235 -11.50 -7.57 19.22
C HIS A 235 -11.27 -7.38 17.73
N GLY A 236 -11.57 -8.42 16.96
CA GLY A 236 -11.41 -8.36 15.52
C GLY A 236 -12.05 -9.55 14.84
N THR A 237 -12.24 -9.39 13.54
CA THR A 237 -12.63 -10.43 12.62
C THR A 237 -11.54 -10.56 11.56
N PHE A 238 -11.20 -11.80 11.21
CA PHE A 238 -10.39 -12.11 10.04
C PHE A 238 -11.19 -12.99 9.09
N TYR A 239 -11.01 -12.76 7.79
CA TYR A 239 -11.51 -13.62 6.72
C TYR A 239 -10.34 -14.44 6.19
N LEU A 240 -10.53 -15.75 6.08
CA LEU A 240 -9.51 -16.68 5.60
C LEU A 240 -10.02 -17.34 4.34
N ASN A 241 -9.19 -17.35 3.30
CA ASN A 241 -9.51 -17.89 1.98
C ASN A 241 -8.34 -18.76 1.49
N GLY A 242 -8.63 -19.90 0.86
CA GLY A 242 -7.61 -20.78 0.27
C GLY A 242 -8.18 -22.07 -0.30
N PRO A 243 -7.34 -23.04 -0.70
CA PRO A 243 -7.81 -24.28 -1.31
C PRO A 243 -8.73 -25.09 -0.38
N ALA A 244 -9.89 -25.51 -0.90
CA ALA A 244 -10.90 -26.25 -0.16
C ALA A 244 -10.35 -27.53 0.49
N GLU A 245 -9.44 -28.24 -0.19
CA GLU A 245 -8.85 -29.47 0.36
C GLU A 245 -7.95 -29.24 1.58
N GLU A 246 -7.54 -28.00 1.84
CA GLU A 246 -6.71 -27.58 2.99
C GLU A 246 -7.51 -26.88 4.10
N ALA A 247 -8.82 -26.65 3.91
CA ALA A 247 -9.67 -25.89 4.83
C ALA A 247 -9.65 -26.42 6.27
N LYS A 248 -9.66 -27.75 6.42
CA LYS A 248 -9.59 -28.37 7.76
C LYS A 248 -8.28 -28.00 8.48
N ALA A 249 -7.15 -28.03 7.77
CA ALA A 249 -5.85 -27.70 8.37
C ALA A 249 -5.77 -26.23 8.78
N ALA A 250 -6.32 -25.32 7.96
CA ALA A 250 -6.42 -23.90 8.29
C ALA A 250 -7.30 -23.66 9.53
N VAL A 251 -8.49 -24.29 9.59
CA VAL A 251 -9.39 -24.19 10.75
C VAL A 251 -8.73 -24.73 12.02
N ASP A 252 -8.06 -25.88 11.95
CA ASP A 252 -7.38 -26.49 13.10
C ASP A 252 -6.25 -25.57 13.60
N ALA A 253 -5.47 -24.95 12.71
CA ALA A 253 -4.42 -23.99 13.06
C ALA A 253 -4.97 -22.73 13.76
N VAL A 254 -6.11 -22.20 13.29
CA VAL A 254 -6.79 -21.05 13.93
C VAL A 254 -7.29 -21.41 15.32
N LYS A 255 -7.92 -22.58 15.48
CA LYS A 255 -8.41 -23.05 16.78
C LYS A 255 -7.29 -23.29 17.78
N GLU A 256 -6.16 -23.86 17.34
CA GLU A 256 -4.97 -24.03 18.18
C GLU A 256 -4.39 -22.69 18.62
N PHE A 257 -4.30 -21.72 17.71
CA PHE A 257 -3.78 -20.39 18.02
C PHE A 257 -4.59 -19.70 19.13
N TYR A 258 -5.92 -19.69 19.01
CA TYR A 258 -6.83 -19.09 20.00
C TYR A 258 -7.21 -20.02 21.16
N GLU A 259 -6.53 -21.15 21.35
CA GLU A 259 -6.81 -22.06 22.45
C GLU A 259 -6.70 -21.35 23.81
N GLY A 260 -7.77 -21.42 24.60
CA GLY A 260 -7.86 -20.78 25.91
C GLY A 260 -8.31 -19.31 25.90
N PHE A 261 -8.74 -18.79 24.74
CA PHE A 261 -9.26 -17.43 24.54
C PHE A 261 -10.64 -17.45 23.86
N GLN A 262 -11.45 -16.41 24.09
CA GLN A 262 -12.76 -16.28 23.46
C GLN A 262 -12.63 -16.00 21.95
N HIS A 263 -13.11 -16.93 21.13
CA HIS A 263 -13.19 -16.81 19.69
C HIS A 263 -14.36 -17.63 19.13
N THR A 264 -14.74 -17.36 17.88
CA THR A 264 -15.72 -18.13 17.10
C THR A 264 -15.22 -18.25 15.67
N THR A 265 -15.36 -19.43 15.09
CA THR A 265 -14.98 -19.71 13.70
C THR A 265 -16.22 -20.18 12.96
N THR A 266 -16.49 -19.66 11.77
CA THR A 266 -17.57 -20.18 10.92
C THR A 266 -17.19 -21.53 10.31
N GLU A 267 -18.18 -22.29 9.85
CA GLU A 267 -17.88 -23.44 9.00
C GLU A 267 -17.31 -22.95 7.66
N PRO A 268 -16.32 -23.67 7.08
CA PRO A 268 -15.83 -23.36 5.75
C PRO A 268 -16.92 -23.50 4.69
N VAL A 269 -16.98 -22.52 3.79
CA VAL A 269 -17.87 -22.51 2.62
C VAL A 269 -17.00 -22.67 1.39
N GLU A 270 -17.31 -23.65 0.53
CA GLU A 270 -16.61 -23.84 -0.75
C GLU A 270 -17.19 -22.93 -1.82
N TYR A 271 -16.34 -22.38 -2.68
CA TYR A 271 -16.73 -21.56 -3.83
C TYR A 271 -15.75 -21.76 -4.99
N SER A 272 -16.26 -21.64 -6.21
CA SER A 272 -15.45 -21.57 -7.42
C SER A 272 -15.23 -20.12 -7.80
N ASP A 273 -13.98 -19.72 -8.06
CA ASP A 273 -13.69 -18.43 -8.72
C ASP A 273 -13.94 -18.47 -10.23
N GLU A 274 -14.79 -19.39 -10.70
CA GLU A 274 -15.32 -19.25 -12.05
C GLU A 274 -16.14 -17.97 -11.99
N GLU A 275 -15.55 -16.92 -12.56
CA GLU A 275 -16.07 -15.57 -12.65
C GLU A 275 -17.59 -15.66 -12.74
N ASP A 276 -18.28 -15.04 -11.79
CA ASP A 276 -19.58 -14.45 -12.09
C ASP A 276 -19.25 -13.43 -13.21
N GLU A 277 -18.98 -13.93 -14.43
CA GLU A 277 -18.86 -13.15 -15.65
C GLU A 277 -20.17 -12.42 -15.66
N ASP A 278 -20.09 -11.12 -15.36
CA ASP A 278 -21.19 -10.24 -15.11
C ASP A 278 -22.35 -10.63 -16.05
N ASP A 279 -23.36 -11.32 -15.51
CA ASP A 279 -24.72 -11.33 -16.06
C ASP A 279 -25.29 -9.90 -15.82
N ASP A 280 -24.50 -8.88 -16.16
CA ASP A 280 -24.90 -7.56 -16.65
C ASP A 280 -25.50 -7.75 -18.06
N ASP A 281 -26.34 -8.78 -18.23
CA ASP A 281 -27.58 -8.62 -18.99
C ASP A 281 -28.39 -7.57 -18.21
N ASP A 282 -27.90 -6.33 -18.26
CA ASP A 282 -28.71 -5.13 -18.28
C ASP A 282 -29.82 -5.46 -19.29
N ASP A 283 -30.96 -5.86 -18.74
CA ASP A 283 -32.26 -5.72 -19.35
C ASP A 283 -32.37 -4.22 -19.75
N GLU A 284 -31.76 -3.85 -20.88
CA GLU A 284 -32.22 -2.78 -21.76
C GLU A 284 -33.63 -3.21 -22.22
N GLU A 285 -34.60 -3.25 -21.29
CA GLU A 285 -36.00 -3.12 -21.66
C GLU A 285 -36.12 -1.75 -22.30
N GLY A 286 -36.25 -1.79 -23.62
CA GLY A 286 -36.31 -0.62 -24.47
C GLY A 286 -37.37 0.36 -24.00
N GLU A 287 -36.92 1.56 -23.68
CA GLU A 287 -37.74 2.73 -23.90
C GLU A 287 -37.69 3.04 -25.41
N GLU A 288 -38.76 2.64 -26.10
CA GLU A 288 -39.08 3.04 -27.46
C GLU A 288 -39.19 4.59 -27.51
N GLU A 289 -38.13 5.28 -27.91
CA GLU A 289 -38.28 6.65 -28.41
C GLU A 289 -38.86 6.58 -29.82
N GLU A 290 -40.12 7.00 -29.94
CA GLU A 290 -40.83 7.20 -31.20
C GLU A 290 -40.08 8.23 -32.06
N ASP A 291 -39.80 7.83 -33.30
CA ASP A 291 -39.39 8.69 -34.39
C ASP A 291 -40.42 9.83 -34.57
N ASP A 292 -40.00 11.08 -34.38
CA ASP A 292 -40.61 12.21 -35.06
C ASP A 292 -39.54 12.89 -35.94
N ASP A 293 -39.72 12.68 -37.24
CA ASP A 293 -39.05 13.35 -38.34
C ASP A 293 -39.11 14.88 -38.15
N ASP A 294 -37.97 15.57 -38.18
CA ASP A 294 -37.89 16.87 -38.83
C ASP A 294 -36.46 17.15 -39.33
N ASP A 295 -36.42 17.44 -40.63
CA ASP A 295 -35.28 17.81 -41.44
C ASP A 295 -34.44 18.95 -40.82
N ASP A 296 -33.12 18.82 -40.79
CA ASP A 296 -32.22 19.90 -41.23
C ASP A 296 -30.77 19.40 -41.37
N ASP A 297 -30.28 19.50 -42.61
CA ASP A 297 -28.89 19.30 -43.05
C ASP A 297 -27.97 20.32 -42.36
N GLU A 298 -27.18 19.92 -41.35
CA GLU A 298 -25.98 20.68 -40.98
C GLU A 298 -24.90 19.83 -40.25
N ASP A 299 -23.77 19.69 -40.95
CA ASP A 299 -22.38 19.45 -40.51
C ASP A 299 -22.03 18.27 -39.56
N GLU A 300 -21.76 17.12 -40.18
CA GLU A 300 -21.23 15.87 -39.61
C GLU A 300 -19.82 16.01 -38.95
N ASN A 301 -19.17 17.17 -39.06
CA ASN A 301 -17.82 17.41 -38.54
C ASN A 301 -17.78 18.00 -37.11
N GLU A 302 -18.92 18.42 -36.55
CA GLU A 302 -18.99 19.00 -35.19
C GLU A 302 -19.47 18.01 -34.11
N ARG A 303 -20.17 16.92 -34.51
CA ARG A 303 -20.63 15.86 -33.60
C ARG A 303 -19.50 14.98 -33.03
N ARG A 304 -18.34 14.89 -33.71
CA ARG A 304 -17.16 14.17 -33.20
C ARG A 304 -16.42 14.89 -32.06
N ARG A 305 -16.75 16.16 -31.77
CA ARG A 305 -16.11 16.96 -30.72
C ARG A 305 -16.91 17.06 -29.41
N LYS A 306 -18.10 16.49 -29.33
CA LYS A 306 -18.98 16.58 -28.14
C LYS A 306 -19.18 15.27 -27.35
N ARG A 307 -18.48 14.18 -27.71
CA ARG A 307 -18.55 12.88 -27.00
C ARG A 307 -17.40 12.62 -26.00
N MET A 308 -16.81 13.68 -25.46
CA MET A 308 -15.80 13.64 -24.37
C MET A 308 -16.07 14.78 -23.37
N LYS A 309 -17.27 14.81 -22.79
CA LYS A 309 -17.64 15.73 -21.70
C LYS A 309 -19.00 15.33 -21.13
N PHE A 310 -18.99 14.35 -20.24
CA PHE A 310 -20.03 13.78 -19.36
C PHE A 310 -19.41 12.40 -19.08
N ASP A 311 -18.66 12.17 -17.99
CA ASP A 311 -19.11 12.22 -16.60
C ASP A 311 -18.06 12.85 -15.68
N PHE A 312 -18.37 14.00 -15.07
CA PHE A 312 -17.74 14.47 -13.84
C PHE A 312 -18.54 15.66 -13.32
N GLU A 313 -19.68 15.42 -12.68
CA GLU A 313 -20.38 16.37 -11.79
C GLU A 313 -21.73 15.78 -11.33
N GLU A 314 -21.70 14.85 -10.37
CA GLU A 314 -22.67 14.70 -9.26
C GLU A 314 -21.84 14.04 -8.14
N GLY A 315 -21.68 14.58 -6.93
CA GLY A 315 -22.67 15.24 -6.10
C GLY A 315 -22.89 14.39 -4.86
N GLY A 316 -21.84 14.20 -4.05
CA GLY A 316 -21.88 13.46 -2.79
C GLY A 316 -21.42 14.36 -1.65
N GLU A 317 -22.32 15.19 -1.14
CA GLU A 317 -22.18 15.87 0.14
C GLU A 317 -22.28 14.79 1.24
N GLY A 318 -21.13 14.43 1.80
CA GLY A 318 -21.05 13.65 3.04
C GLY A 318 -20.92 14.61 4.21
N ASP A 319 -21.97 14.73 5.01
CA ASP A 319 -22.01 15.45 6.27
C ASP A 319 -21.08 14.76 7.29
N ASP A 320 -19.91 15.34 7.52
CA ASP A 320 -18.99 14.99 8.60
C ASP A 320 -19.35 15.77 9.87
N ASP A 321 -20.46 15.39 10.53
CA ASP A 321 -20.76 15.80 11.90
C ASP A 321 -20.08 14.83 12.88
N ALA A 322 -18.78 15.02 13.10
CA ALA A 322 -18.07 14.47 14.24
C ALA A 322 -17.76 15.61 15.23
N ASP A 323 -18.76 15.93 16.05
CA ASP A 323 -18.60 16.68 17.29
C ASP A 323 -17.84 15.80 18.31
N ASP A 324 -16.51 15.88 18.31
CA ASP A 324 -15.71 15.47 19.47
C ASP A 324 -15.41 16.74 20.30
N ASP A 325 -16.20 16.88 21.37
CA ASP A 325 -16.01 17.83 22.45
C ASP A 325 -14.66 17.54 23.17
N ASP A 326 -13.63 18.28 22.79
CA ASP A 326 -12.41 18.44 23.59
C ASP A 326 -12.75 19.27 24.86
N GLU A 327 -13.13 18.58 25.94
CA GLU A 327 -13.08 19.17 27.28
C GLU A 327 -11.61 19.28 27.72
N ASP A 328 -11.10 20.52 27.65
CA ASP A 328 -9.90 20.98 28.34
C ASP A 328 -9.98 20.65 29.85
N ASP A 329 -9.27 19.61 30.30
CA ASP A 329 -8.97 19.37 31.72
C ASP A 329 -7.52 19.82 32.00
N ASP A 330 -7.39 21.10 32.34
CA ASP A 330 -6.20 21.75 32.85
C ASP A 330 -5.92 21.35 34.31
N GLY A 331 -5.57 20.07 34.48
CA GLY A 331 -5.04 19.54 35.74
C GLY A 331 -3.62 20.05 35.99
N GLU A 332 -3.49 21.18 36.69
CA GLU A 332 -2.23 21.64 37.29
C GLU A 332 -1.67 20.55 38.23
N ALA A 333 -0.58 19.91 37.82
CA ALA A 333 0.20 19.03 38.68
C ALA A 333 1.08 19.89 39.59
N GLU A 334 0.75 19.93 40.88
CA GLU A 334 1.61 20.48 41.92
C GLU A 334 2.92 19.66 41.99
N GLU A 335 4.04 20.32 41.69
CA GLU A 335 5.38 19.80 41.96
C GLU A 335 5.62 19.83 43.48
N GLU A 336 5.47 18.68 44.14
CA GLU A 336 6.02 18.49 45.48
C GLU A 336 7.55 18.31 45.37
N GLU A 337 8.29 19.37 45.67
CA GLU A 337 9.72 19.30 45.96
C GLU A 337 9.93 18.51 47.26
N GLU A 338 10.36 17.25 47.15
CA GLU A 338 10.85 16.49 48.29
C GLU A 338 12.36 16.72 48.45
N ASP A 339 12.69 17.66 49.33
CA ASP A 339 14.02 17.90 49.88
C ASP A 339 14.51 16.65 50.64
N GLY A 340 15.34 15.84 49.97
CA GLY A 340 16.06 14.73 50.57
C GLY A 340 17.37 15.17 51.20
N GLU A 341 17.34 15.43 52.50
CA GLU A 341 18.45 15.80 53.37
C GLU A 341 19.65 14.82 53.35
N ASP A 342 20.81 15.40 53.58
CA ASP A 342 22.10 14.77 53.87
C ASP A 342 22.04 13.77 55.03
N GLU A 343 22.67 12.60 54.87
CA GLU A 343 23.30 11.90 55.99
C GLU A 343 24.74 11.50 55.66
N GLU A 344 25.68 12.28 56.21
CA GLU A 344 27.02 11.82 56.53
C GLU A 344 26.96 10.68 57.57
N GLY A 345 27.74 9.62 57.38
CA GLY A 345 27.80 8.54 58.37
C GLY A 345 28.84 7.44 58.16
N VAL A 346 30.10 7.78 58.50
CA VAL A 346 31.21 6.91 59.00
C VAL A 346 32.00 6.05 57.99
#